data_AF-A0A0C3E0M5-F1
#
_entry.id   AF-A0A0C3E0M5-F1
#
_cell.length_a   1.000
_cell.length_b   1.000
_cell.length_c   1.000
_cell.angle_alpha   90.00
_cell.angle_beta   90.00
_cell.angle_gamma   90.00
#
_symmetry.space_group_name_H-M   'P 1'
#
loop_
_entity.id
_entity.type
_entity.pdbx_description
1 polymer ?
#
loop_
_entity_poly.entity_id
_entity_poly.type
_entity_poly.pdbx_seq_one_letter_code
_entity_poly.pdbx_strand_id
1 'polypeptide(L)'
;MDESIPSAAGSLLLHPGSQSRRTLRKRNPGIDRSSLRFRPIPASTSGSRSRSNIRDASAEHVTRQRQSGSQAARGAQSERDVRVRQLKNRALSIPSTGKTPATVRQRMVMQMVYDEITPYPDEAWVSQLGIIINREYHQVKNWFSNQRQKDARDSRQQSPSLAATNALEASLCKINCDGREMRIRVSALDYCSAGAWSDGFFDEVVMIHNFRLLAKHSQDEARAALNDSNTSTMDITHTYSCPP
;
A
#
# COMPACT_ATOMS: atom_id res chain seq x y z
N MET A 1 -56.09 17.32 38.65
CA MET A 1 -55.25 17.02 39.82
C MET A 1 -53.87 17.52 39.48
N ASP A 2 -53.54 18.62 40.13
CA ASP A 2 -52.23 19.22 40.27
C ASP A 2 -51.22 18.19 40.77
N GLU A 3 -49.99 18.22 40.25
CA GLU A 3 -48.77 18.20 41.07
C GLU A 3 -47.59 18.68 40.22
N SER A 4 -47.19 19.92 40.50
CA SER A 4 -45.89 20.50 40.15
C SER A 4 -44.96 20.30 41.34
N ILE A 5 -43.74 19.74 41.17
CA ILE A 5 -42.58 20.02 42.04
C ILE A 5 -41.28 20.05 41.21
N PRO A 6 -40.31 20.94 41.54
CA PRO A 6 -39.18 21.32 40.69
C PRO A 6 -37.81 20.80 41.22
N SER A 7 -36.74 21.33 40.61
CA SER A 7 -35.40 21.55 41.19
C SER A 7 -34.34 20.46 40.99
N ALA A 8 -33.26 20.82 40.28
CA ALA A 8 -31.95 21.04 40.90
C ALA A 8 -30.91 21.47 39.85
N ALA A 9 -30.36 22.65 40.06
CA ALA A 9 -29.08 23.07 39.50
C ALA A 9 -27.95 22.23 40.10
N GLY A 10 -26.88 21.98 39.33
CA GLY A 10 -25.71 21.28 39.85
C GLY A 10 -24.52 21.19 38.90
N SER A 11 -23.56 22.09 39.14
CA SER A 11 -22.11 21.82 39.10
C SER A 11 -21.37 21.75 37.75
N LEU A 12 -20.78 22.91 37.44
CA LEU A 12 -19.39 23.12 37.04
C LEU A 12 -18.44 21.96 37.41
N LEU A 13 -17.72 21.42 36.41
CA LEU A 13 -16.42 20.78 36.62
C LEU A 13 -15.44 21.19 35.52
N LEU A 14 -14.47 22.00 35.96
CA LEU A 14 -13.25 22.40 35.27
C LEU A 14 -12.45 21.19 34.79
N HIS A 15 -12.01 21.20 33.53
CA HIS A 15 -11.00 20.29 33.00
C HIS A 15 -9.60 20.93 33.13
N PRO A 16 -8.66 20.35 33.88
CA PRO A 16 -7.28 20.79 33.87
C PRO A 16 -6.44 20.04 32.82
N GLY A 17 -5.82 20.83 31.94
CA GLY A 17 -4.42 20.69 31.48
C GLY A 17 -3.92 19.31 31.00
N SER A 18 -4.00 19.06 29.69
CA SER A 18 -3.13 18.08 29.03
C SER A 18 -1.67 18.60 29.00
N GLN A 19 -0.86 18.15 29.96
CA GLN A 19 0.59 18.36 29.93
C GLN A 19 1.27 17.40 28.94
N SER A 20 1.82 17.99 27.89
CA SER A 20 2.64 17.37 26.86
C SER A 20 3.98 16.90 27.43
N ARG A 21 4.11 15.60 27.76
CA ARG A 21 5.41 14.99 28.11
C ARG A 21 6.17 14.58 26.84
N ARG A 22 6.92 15.54 26.29
CA ARG A 22 8.07 15.28 25.41
C ARG A 22 9.15 14.56 26.21
N THR A 23 9.42 13.30 25.90
CA THR A 23 10.63 12.61 26.38
C THR A 23 11.73 12.72 25.32
N LEU A 24 12.73 13.52 25.63
CA LEU A 24 13.99 13.64 24.90
C LEU A 24 14.76 12.31 25.06
N ARG A 25 14.83 11.48 24.02
CA ARG A 25 15.76 10.34 24.02
C ARG A 25 17.16 10.81 23.62
N LYS A 26 18.02 10.81 24.64
CA LYS A 26 19.47 11.01 24.64
C LYS A 26 20.13 10.08 23.62
N ARG A 27 20.89 10.64 22.67
CA ARG A 27 21.80 9.90 21.79
C ARG A 27 23.07 9.57 22.59
N ASN A 28 23.48 8.31 22.61
CA ASN A 28 24.84 7.90 22.94
C ASN A 28 25.61 7.61 21.65
N PRO A 29 26.78 8.22 21.42
CA PRO A 29 27.78 7.75 20.47
C PRO A 29 28.90 7.02 21.24
N GLY A 30 29.42 5.93 20.67
CA GLY A 30 30.54 5.18 21.23
C GLY A 30 30.46 3.71 20.81
N ILE A 31 31.06 3.36 19.66
CA ILE A 31 32.30 2.57 19.59
C ILE A 31 32.09 1.16 20.14
N ASP A 32 32.02 0.15 19.27
CA ASP A 32 33.18 -0.74 19.16
C ASP A 32 33.23 -1.51 17.83
N ARG A 33 34.42 -1.49 17.24
CA ARG A 33 34.81 -2.26 16.06
C ARG A 33 35.24 -3.64 16.54
N SER A 34 34.34 -4.61 16.50
CA SER A 34 34.73 -6.02 16.62
C SER A 34 34.69 -6.71 15.25
N SER A 35 35.91 -7.00 14.80
CA SER A 35 36.32 -7.75 13.63
C SER A 35 35.64 -9.13 13.58
N LEU A 36 34.66 -9.29 12.71
CA LEU A 36 34.17 -10.62 12.32
C LEU A 36 35.07 -11.14 11.20
N ARG A 37 36.09 -11.89 11.60
CA ARG A 37 36.91 -12.73 10.73
C ARG A 37 36.02 -13.79 10.08
N PHE A 38 35.69 -13.58 8.81
CA PHE A 38 35.17 -14.63 7.94
C PHE A 38 36.27 -15.69 7.75
N ARG A 39 36.03 -16.90 8.26
CA ARG A 39 36.82 -18.08 7.86
C ARG A 39 36.29 -18.57 6.50
N PRO A 40 37.15 -18.81 5.50
CA PRO A 40 36.75 -19.49 4.27
C PRO A 40 36.38 -20.96 4.56
N ILE A 41 35.24 -21.41 4.06
CA ILE A 41 34.88 -22.83 4.02
C ILE A 41 35.66 -23.46 2.85
N PRO A 42 36.44 -24.53 3.05
CA PRO A 42 37.12 -25.22 1.97
C PRO A 42 36.14 -25.93 1.04
N ALA A 43 36.42 -25.83 -0.26
CA ALA A 43 35.75 -26.56 -1.32
C ALA A 43 36.03 -28.06 -1.19
N SER A 44 34.97 -28.85 -1.02
CA SER A 44 35.02 -30.30 -1.17
C SER A 44 34.60 -30.67 -2.59
N THR A 45 35.60 -31.07 -3.35
CA THR A 45 35.52 -31.88 -4.57
C THR A 45 34.93 -33.27 -4.27
N SER A 46 33.85 -33.61 -4.94
CA SER A 46 33.36 -34.98 -5.14
C SER A 46 32.19 -34.92 -6.13
N GLY A 47 32.08 -35.72 -7.17
CA GLY A 47 32.94 -36.72 -7.80
C GLY A 47 32.15 -37.18 -9.03
N SER A 48 32.82 -37.30 -10.17
CA SER A 48 32.25 -37.87 -11.39
C SER A 48 31.72 -39.28 -11.14
N ARG A 49 30.46 -39.54 -11.49
CA ARG A 49 29.99 -40.88 -11.85
C ARG A 49 29.07 -40.79 -13.07
N SER A 50 29.69 -40.96 -14.23
CA SER A 50 29.04 -41.44 -15.44
C SER A 50 28.33 -42.76 -15.15
N ARG A 51 27.03 -42.81 -15.41
CA ARG A 51 26.31 -44.06 -15.64
C ARG A 51 25.66 -43.97 -17.01
N SER A 52 26.37 -44.51 -17.99
CA SER A 52 25.80 -45.02 -19.23
C SER A 52 24.85 -46.16 -18.88
N ASN A 53 23.60 -46.10 -19.34
CA ASN A 53 22.81 -47.30 -19.56
C ASN A 53 21.87 -47.12 -20.75
N ILE A 54 22.19 -47.90 -21.78
CA ILE A 54 21.31 -48.83 -22.48
C ILE A 54 20.12 -48.21 -23.22
N ARG A 55 20.26 -48.30 -24.53
CA ARG A 55 19.25 -48.18 -25.58
C ARG A 55 18.01 -48.99 -25.23
N ASP A 56 16.85 -48.34 -25.23
CA ASP A 56 15.59 -48.98 -25.55
C ASP A 56 14.91 -48.14 -26.62
N ALA A 57 14.98 -48.65 -27.86
CA ALA A 57 14.52 -47.99 -29.06
C ALA A 57 13.08 -48.45 -29.33
N SER A 58 12.09 -47.80 -28.71
CA SER A 58 10.65 -47.86 -29.10
C SER A 58 9.80 -46.86 -28.28
N ALA A 59 10.10 -45.56 -28.36
CA ALA A 59 9.22 -44.52 -27.75
C ALA A 59 9.35 -43.12 -28.41
N GLU A 60 9.70 -43.02 -29.69
CA GLU A 60 10.11 -41.74 -30.31
C GLU A 60 8.98 -40.81 -30.80
N HIS A 61 7.70 -41.11 -30.59
CA HIS A 61 6.63 -40.33 -31.24
C HIS A 61 5.71 -39.47 -30.35
N VAL A 62 5.93 -39.41 -29.03
CA VAL A 62 5.03 -38.66 -28.11
C VAL A 62 5.70 -37.47 -27.40
N THR A 63 7.03 -37.34 -27.47
CA THR A 63 7.79 -36.31 -26.72
C THR A 63 7.98 -34.96 -27.43
N ARG A 64 7.59 -34.82 -28.71
CA ARG A 64 7.77 -33.55 -29.46
C ARG A 64 6.69 -32.50 -29.20
N GLN A 65 5.52 -32.86 -28.67
CA GLN A 65 4.40 -31.91 -28.52
C GLN A 65 4.47 -31.07 -27.23
N ARG A 66 5.28 -31.45 -26.24
CA ARG A 66 5.40 -30.71 -24.97
C ARG A 66 6.47 -29.60 -24.96
N GLN A 67 7.35 -29.54 -25.95
CA GLN A 67 8.46 -28.56 -25.96
C GLN A 67 8.05 -27.18 -26.50
N SER A 68 6.99 -27.07 -27.30
CA SER A 68 6.52 -25.80 -27.88
C SER A 68 5.90 -24.87 -26.84
N GLY A 69 5.13 -25.40 -25.88
CA GLY A 69 4.48 -24.59 -24.83
C GLY A 69 5.45 -23.87 -23.88
N SER A 70 6.61 -24.46 -23.60
CA SER A 70 7.60 -23.87 -22.69
C SER A 70 8.36 -22.67 -23.29
N GLN A 71 8.44 -22.57 -24.61
CA GLN A 71 9.11 -21.43 -25.27
C GLN A 71 8.21 -20.19 -25.29
N ALA A 72 6.90 -20.37 -25.56
CA ALA A 72 5.94 -19.27 -25.55
C ALA A 72 5.79 -18.61 -24.16
N ALA A 73 5.72 -19.42 -23.09
CA ALA A 73 5.63 -18.91 -21.73
C ALA A 73 6.87 -18.10 -21.30
N ARG A 74 8.07 -18.51 -21.75
CA ARG A 74 9.31 -17.76 -21.50
C ARG A 74 9.35 -16.42 -22.22
N GLY A 75 8.83 -16.38 -23.45
CA GLY A 75 8.69 -15.14 -24.23
C GLY A 75 7.79 -14.12 -23.52
N ALA A 76 6.59 -14.55 -23.12
CA ALA A 76 5.63 -13.70 -22.42
C ALA A 76 6.18 -13.15 -21.09
N GLN A 77 6.90 -13.98 -20.32
CA GLN A 77 7.54 -13.54 -19.08
C GLN A 77 8.63 -12.48 -19.36
N SER A 78 9.45 -12.70 -20.39
CA SER A 78 10.50 -11.76 -20.77
C SER A 78 9.93 -10.40 -21.19
N GLU A 79 8.85 -10.40 -21.98
CA GLU A 79 8.17 -9.16 -22.38
C GLU A 79 7.59 -8.41 -21.19
N ARG A 80 6.98 -9.14 -20.25
CA ARG A 80 6.49 -8.56 -19.00
C ARG A 80 7.61 -7.92 -18.20
N ASP A 81 8.74 -8.61 -18.01
CA ASP A 81 9.85 -8.09 -17.22
C ASP A 81 10.44 -6.81 -17.82
N VAL A 82 10.45 -6.69 -19.15
CA VAL A 82 10.80 -5.43 -19.84
C VAL A 82 9.81 -4.32 -19.50
N ARG A 83 8.50 -4.60 -19.56
CA ARG A 83 7.45 -3.62 -19.19
C ARG A 83 7.57 -3.19 -17.72
N VAL A 84 7.78 -4.13 -16.80
CA VAL A 84 7.95 -3.83 -15.37
C VAL A 84 9.18 -2.95 -15.14
N ARG A 85 10.29 -3.23 -15.82
CA ARG A 85 11.50 -2.40 -15.76
C ARG A 85 11.25 -0.98 -16.28
N GLN A 86 10.52 -0.84 -17.38
CA GLN A 86 10.14 0.46 -17.92
C GLN A 86 9.23 1.24 -16.96
N LEU A 87 8.21 0.59 -16.38
CA LEU A 87 7.33 1.18 -15.38
C LEU A 87 8.11 1.66 -14.17
N LYS A 88 9.02 0.82 -13.64
CA LYS A 88 9.88 1.18 -12.52
C LYS A 88 10.77 2.38 -12.86
N ASN A 89 11.41 2.38 -14.02
CA ASN A 89 12.25 3.50 -14.45
C ASN A 89 11.45 4.80 -14.56
N ARG A 90 10.22 4.74 -15.09
CA ARG A 90 9.30 5.90 -15.11
C ARG A 90 8.95 6.35 -13.70
N ALA A 91 8.62 5.44 -12.79
CA ALA A 91 8.29 5.77 -11.40
C ALA A 91 9.49 6.32 -10.61
N LEU A 92 10.72 5.89 -10.93
CA LEU A 92 11.97 6.43 -10.37
C LEU A 92 12.32 7.81 -10.92
N SER A 93 11.87 8.14 -12.14
CA SER A 93 12.09 9.45 -12.75
C SER A 93 11.22 10.57 -12.17
N ILE A 94 10.18 10.21 -11.39
CA ILE A 94 9.34 11.19 -10.69
C ILE A 94 10.21 11.91 -9.65
N PRO A 95 10.25 13.26 -9.65
CA PRO A 95 11.08 14.01 -8.70
C PRO A 95 10.79 13.60 -7.26
N SER A 96 11.84 13.17 -6.55
CA SER A 96 11.71 12.83 -5.15
C SER A 96 11.33 14.08 -4.37
N THR A 97 10.17 14.06 -3.71
CA THR A 97 9.75 15.15 -2.83
C THR A 97 10.51 15.14 -1.49
N GLY A 98 11.65 14.45 -1.40
CA GLY A 98 12.45 14.31 -0.19
C GLY A 98 11.64 13.74 0.99
N LYS A 99 11.66 14.46 2.12
CA LYS A 99 10.96 14.10 3.37
C LYS A 99 9.51 14.57 3.41
N THR A 100 9.00 15.20 2.36
CA THR A 100 7.62 15.68 2.33
C THR A 100 6.67 14.49 2.45
N PRO A 101 5.69 14.49 3.38
CA PRO A 101 4.74 13.40 3.50
C PRO A 101 3.90 13.23 2.22
N ALA A 102 3.31 12.06 2.03
CA ALA A 102 2.31 11.86 0.98
C ALA A 102 1.11 12.78 1.22
N THR A 103 0.50 13.34 0.17
CA THR A 103 -0.74 14.14 0.30
C THR A 103 -1.90 13.28 0.81
N VAL A 104 -2.98 13.90 1.28
CA VAL A 104 -4.19 13.16 1.72
C VAL A 104 -4.69 12.23 0.61
N ARG A 105 -4.82 12.76 -0.62
CA ARG A 105 -5.23 11.97 -1.79
C ARG A 105 -4.30 10.79 -2.05
N GLN A 106 -2.98 11.02 -2.09
CA GLN A 106 -1.99 9.95 -2.31
C GLN A 106 -2.11 8.85 -1.25
N ARG A 107 -2.29 9.22 0.02
CA ARG A 107 -2.50 8.26 1.10
C ARG A 107 -3.80 7.48 0.94
N MET A 108 -4.90 8.13 0.54
CA MET A 108 -6.18 7.44 0.32
C MET A 108 -6.08 6.36 -0.77
N VAL A 109 -5.38 6.65 -1.88
CA VAL A 109 -5.17 5.65 -2.94
C VAL A 109 -4.33 4.47 -2.43
N MET A 110 -3.20 4.74 -1.76
CA MET A 110 -2.37 3.67 -1.20
C MET A 110 -3.10 2.86 -0.12
N GLN A 111 -3.95 3.53 0.68
CA GLN A 111 -4.78 2.89 1.70
C GLN A 111 -5.84 1.99 1.07
N MET A 112 -6.53 2.43 0.01
CA MET A 112 -7.47 1.59 -0.74
C MET A 112 -6.79 0.32 -1.25
N VAL A 113 -5.60 0.43 -1.85
CA VAL A 113 -4.88 -0.77 -2.29
C VAL A 113 -4.50 -1.66 -1.10
N TYR A 114 -4.04 -1.08 0.00
CA TYR A 114 -3.64 -1.83 1.19
C TYR A 114 -4.80 -2.58 1.86
N ASP A 115 -5.94 -1.92 2.01
CA ASP A 115 -7.12 -2.42 2.73
C ASP A 115 -8.01 -3.32 1.89
N GLU A 116 -8.07 -3.09 0.57
CA GLU A 116 -9.02 -3.77 -0.31
C GLU A 116 -8.36 -4.75 -1.26
N ILE A 117 -7.10 -4.52 -1.68
CA ILE A 117 -6.46 -5.31 -2.73
C ILE A 117 -5.32 -6.17 -2.19
N THR A 118 -4.23 -5.55 -1.74
CA THR A 118 -3.07 -6.26 -1.20
C THR A 118 -2.19 -5.38 -0.31
N PRO A 119 -1.75 -5.89 0.85
CA PRO A 119 -0.69 -5.26 1.64
C PRO A 119 0.72 -5.54 1.08
N TYR A 120 0.84 -6.40 0.05
CA TYR A 120 2.09 -6.86 -0.55
C TYR A 120 2.14 -6.62 -2.08
N PRO A 121 1.95 -5.38 -2.57
CA PRO A 121 2.10 -5.11 -3.99
C PRO A 121 3.54 -5.40 -4.43
N ASP A 122 3.69 -6.00 -5.62
CA ASP A 122 4.99 -6.31 -6.20
C ASP A 122 5.59 -5.10 -6.94
N GLU A 123 6.71 -5.31 -7.62
CA GLU A 123 7.40 -4.24 -8.33
C GLU A 123 6.54 -3.59 -9.43
N ALA A 124 5.75 -4.37 -10.17
CA ALA A 124 4.87 -3.84 -11.21
C ALA A 124 3.81 -2.90 -10.61
N TRP A 125 3.06 -3.38 -9.62
CA TRP A 125 1.97 -2.62 -9.00
C TRP A 125 2.45 -1.41 -8.20
N VAL A 126 3.61 -1.51 -7.51
CA VAL A 126 4.22 -0.34 -6.85
C VAL A 126 4.62 0.73 -7.86
N SER A 127 5.14 0.32 -9.03
CA SER A 127 5.54 1.26 -10.09
C SER A 127 4.32 1.95 -10.71
N GLN A 128 3.26 1.21 -11.01
CA GLN A 128 1.99 1.76 -11.49
C GLN A 128 1.38 2.74 -10.48
N LEU A 129 1.33 2.37 -9.20
CA LEU A 129 0.88 3.26 -8.13
C LEU A 129 1.67 4.57 -8.10
N GLY A 130 3.00 4.49 -8.17
CA GLY A 130 3.87 5.67 -8.20
C GLY A 130 3.54 6.60 -9.37
N ILE A 131 3.34 6.05 -10.56
CA ILE A 131 2.95 6.82 -11.75
C ILE A 131 1.57 7.48 -11.55
N ILE A 132 0.56 6.72 -11.14
CA ILE A 132 -0.83 7.20 -11.02
C ILE A 132 -0.96 8.33 -9.99
N ILE A 133 -0.28 8.22 -8.85
CA ILE A 133 -0.39 9.19 -7.76
C ILE A 133 0.71 10.26 -7.81
N ASN A 134 1.54 10.26 -8.86
CA ASN A 134 2.71 11.10 -9.05
C ASN A 134 3.63 11.11 -7.82
N ARG A 135 4.14 9.91 -7.47
CA ARG A 135 5.01 9.69 -6.31
C ARG A 135 6.12 8.70 -6.66
N GLU A 136 7.32 9.00 -6.19
CA GLU A 136 8.50 8.18 -6.47
C GLU A 136 8.33 6.73 -5.97
N TYR A 137 8.80 5.76 -6.77
CA TYR A 137 8.76 4.33 -6.49
C TYR A 137 9.17 3.96 -5.05
N HIS A 138 10.31 4.46 -4.57
CA HIS A 138 10.82 4.12 -3.24
C HIS A 138 9.91 4.62 -2.12
N GLN A 139 9.27 5.78 -2.30
CA GLN A 139 8.39 6.35 -1.30
C GLN A 139 7.10 5.53 -1.17
N VAL A 140 6.54 5.06 -2.29
CA VAL A 140 5.39 4.15 -2.31
C VAL A 140 5.77 2.82 -1.64
N LYS A 141 6.87 2.20 -2.06
CA LYS A 141 7.37 0.94 -1.48
C LYS A 141 7.57 1.05 0.05
N ASN A 142 8.18 2.15 0.51
CA ASN A 142 8.41 2.41 1.93
C ASN A 142 7.09 2.62 2.69
N TRP A 143 6.11 3.28 2.08
CA TRP A 143 4.79 3.46 2.69
C TRP A 143 4.14 2.11 3.03
N PHE A 144 4.09 1.17 2.07
CA PHE A 144 3.54 -0.18 2.31
C PHE A 144 4.34 -0.94 3.37
N SER A 145 5.67 -0.83 3.37
CA SER A 145 6.52 -1.45 4.40
C SER A 145 6.21 -0.90 5.79
N ASN A 146 6.11 0.43 5.92
CA ASN A 146 5.83 1.10 7.19
C ASN A 146 4.42 0.78 7.69
N GLN A 147 3.44 0.68 6.79
CA GLN A 147 2.07 0.33 7.14
C GLN A 147 1.99 -1.09 7.73
N ARG A 148 2.63 -2.08 7.11
CA ARG A 148 2.70 -3.45 7.68
C ARG A 148 3.39 -3.49 9.04
N GLN A 149 4.44 -2.70 9.24
CA GLN A 149 5.12 -2.60 10.54
C GLN A 149 4.24 -1.95 11.60
N LYS A 150 3.47 -0.92 11.23
CA LYS A 150 2.49 -0.28 12.09
C LYS A 150 1.44 -1.31 12.52
N ASP A 151 0.81 -2.01 11.58
CA ASP A 151 -0.20 -3.01 11.88
C ASP A 151 0.36 -4.12 12.79
N ALA A 152 1.56 -4.63 12.48
CA ALA A 152 2.22 -5.64 13.31
C ALA A 152 2.58 -5.15 14.72
N ARG A 153 2.71 -3.83 14.93
CA ARG A 153 2.91 -3.23 16.26
C ARG A 153 1.58 -3.06 16.97
N ASP A 154 0.57 -2.55 16.28
CA ASP A 154 -0.76 -2.27 16.83
C ASP A 154 -1.44 -3.60 17.25
N SER A 155 -1.30 -4.66 16.45
CA SER A 155 -1.74 -6.03 16.79
C SER A 155 -1.14 -6.55 18.10
N ARG A 156 0.15 -6.30 18.35
CA ARG A 156 0.82 -6.74 19.61
C ARG A 156 0.34 -5.97 20.83
N GLN A 157 -0.08 -4.72 20.65
CA GLN A 157 -0.58 -3.89 21.75
C GLN A 157 -2.02 -4.24 22.10
N GLN A 158 -2.85 -4.57 21.11
CA GLN A 158 -4.27 -4.90 21.32
C GLN A 158 -4.48 -6.34 21.81
N SER A 159 -3.63 -7.28 21.40
CA SER A 159 -3.68 -8.66 21.88
C SER A 159 -2.25 -9.22 21.97
N PRO A 160 -1.70 -9.40 23.19
CA PRO A 160 -0.40 -10.04 23.40
C PRO A 160 -0.34 -11.51 22.96
N SER A 161 -1.47 -12.10 22.54
CA SER A 161 -1.56 -13.47 22.06
C SER A 161 -1.03 -13.62 20.62
N LEU A 162 -0.35 -14.74 20.35
CA LEU A 162 0.20 -15.13 19.04
C LEU A 162 -0.83 -15.14 17.88
N ALA A 163 -2.13 -15.01 18.18
CA ALA A 163 -3.22 -15.01 17.21
C ALA A 163 -3.25 -13.76 16.30
N ALA A 164 -2.70 -12.61 16.72
CA ALA A 164 -2.92 -11.35 16.00
C ALA A 164 -2.14 -11.26 14.67
N THR A 165 -0.95 -11.86 14.57
CA THR A 165 -0.22 -11.95 13.29
C THR A 165 -0.91 -12.85 12.26
N ASN A 166 -1.77 -13.77 12.71
CA ASN A 166 -2.52 -14.63 11.81
C ASN A 166 -3.67 -13.90 11.12
N ALA A 167 -4.17 -12.79 11.66
CA ALA A 167 -5.35 -12.12 11.09
C ALA A 167 -5.10 -11.54 9.69
N LEU A 168 -3.97 -10.85 9.49
CA LEU A 168 -3.64 -10.28 8.17
C LEU A 168 -3.40 -11.39 7.14
N GLU A 169 -2.57 -12.39 7.47
CA GLU A 169 -2.29 -13.49 6.55
C GLU A 169 -3.53 -14.37 6.28
N ALA A 170 -4.43 -14.56 7.25
CA ALA A 170 -5.69 -15.26 7.05
C ALA A 170 -6.66 -14.53 6.12
N SER A 171 -6.52 -13.19 5.98
CA SER A 171 -7.32 -12.39 5.06
C SER A 171 -6.80 -12.41 3.61
N LEU A 172 -5.70 -13.13 3.33
CA LEU A 172 -5.05 -13.16 2.02
C LEU A 172 -5.22 -14.51 1.33
N CYS A 173 -5.48 -14.45 0.03
CA CYS A 173 -5.51 -15.58 -0.88
C CYS A 173 -4.38 -15.48 -1.90
N LYS A 174 -3.82 -16.62 -2.30
CA LYS A 174 -2.84 -16.70 -3.37
C LYS A 174 -3.56 -16.83 -4.71
N ILE A 175 -3.21 -15.96 -5.65
CA ILE A 175 -3.71 -16.01 -7.03
C ILE A 175 -2.54 -16.06 -8.01
N ASN A 176 -2.81 -16.51 -9.23
CA ASN A 176 -1.88 -16.39 -10.35
C ASN A 176 -2.28 -15.17 -11.19
N CYS A 177 -1.38 -14.19 -11.30
CA CYS A 177 -1.56 -12.94 -12.03
C CYS A 177 -0.41 -12.81 -13.03
N ASP A 178 -0.70 -12.85 -14.34
CA ASP A 178 0.30 -12.74 -15.41
C ASP A 178 1.51 -13.69 -15.23
N GLY A 179 1.27 -14.93 -14.79
CA GLY A 179 2.30 -15.95 -14.61
C GLY A 179 3.07 -15.87 -13.27
N ARG A 180 2.66 -14.99 -12.35
CA ARG A 180 3.27 -14.88 -11.01
C ARG A 180 2.27 -15.15 -9.90
N GLU A 181 2.77 -15.70 -8.79
CA GLU A 181 1.97 -15.81 -7.56
C GLU A 181 1.85 -14.45 -6.88
N MET A 182 0.63 -14.03 -6.58
CA MET A 182 0.35 -12.84 -5.79
C MET A 182 -0.51 -13.17 -4.59
N ARG A 183 -0.33 -12.40 -3.50
CA ARG A 183 -1.24 -12.43 -2.35
C ARG A 183 -2.17 -11.24 -2.44
N ILE A 184 -3.46 -11.49 -2.55
CA ILE A 184 -4.51 -10.46 -2.56
C ILE A 184 -5.52 -10.74 -1.45
N ARG A 185 -6.29 -9.75 -1.05
CA ARG A 185 -7.34 -9.92 -0.04
C ARG A 185 -8.50 -10.73 -0.59
N VAL A 186 -9.13 -11.51 0.30
CA VAL A 186 -10.31 -12.29 -0.06
C VAL A 186 -11.45 -11.37 -0.52
N SER A 187 -11.62 -10.19 0.10
CA SER A 187 -12.63 -9.20 -0.33
C SER A 187 -12.45 -8.71 -1.76
N ALA A 188 -11.21 -8.70 -2.28
CA ALA A 188 -10.95 -8.35 -3.67
C ALA A 188 -11.52 -9.38 -4.66
N LEU A 189 -11.68 -10.63 -4.20
CA LEU A 189 -12.22 -11.73 -4.99
C LEU A 189 -13.75 -11.72 -5.07
N ASP A 190 -14.42 -11.00 -4.17
CA ASP A 190 -15.88 -10.84 -4.20
C ASP A 190 -16.35 -10.03 -5.42
N TYR A 191 -15.48 -9.15 -5.93
CA TYR A 191 -15.77 -8.28 -7.07
C TYR A 191 -15.11 -8.72 -8.38
N CYS A 192 -14.01 -9.49 -8.31
CA CYS A 192 -13.26 -9.92 -9.48
C CYS A 192 -12.63 -11.30 -9.27
N SER A 193 -12.91 -12.23 -10.19
CA SER A 193 -12.38 -13.59 -10.11
C SER A 193 -10.83 -13.61 -10.13
N ALA A 194 -10.23 -14.59 -9.45
CA ALA A 194 -8.78 -14.72 -9.34
C ALA A 194 -8.04 -14.69 -10.70
N GLY A 195 -8.62 -15.28 -11.74
CA GLY A 195 -8.01 -15.34 -13.08
C GLY A 195 -8.15 -14.06 -13.93
N ALA A 196 -8.98 -13.11 -13.50
CA ALA A 196 -9.15 -11.82 -14.18
C ALA A 196 -8.18 -10.75 -13.69
N TRP A 197 -7.51 -11.00 -12.55
CA TRP A 197 -6.46 -10.12 -12.05
C TRP A 197 -5.24 -10.16 -12.98
N SER A 198 -4.86 -8.98 -13.46
CA SER A 198 -3.69 -8.73 -14.30
C SER A 198 -3.07 -7.39 -13.92
N ASP A 199 -1.85 -7.11 -14.38
CA ASP A 199 -1.21 -5.81 -14.23
C ASP A 199 -2.06 -4.69 -14.88
N GLY A 200 -2.78 -4.98 -15.97
CA GLY A 200 -3.67 -4.03 -16.63
C GLY A 200 -4.95 -3.74 -15.83
N PHE A 201 -5.62 -4.78 -15.35
CA PHE A 201 -6.84 -4.62 -14.54
C PHE A 201 -6.54 -3.85 -13.24
N PHE A 202 -5.41 -4.14 -12.58
CA PHE A 202 -4.98 -3.39 -11.40
C PHE A 202 -4.80 -1.89 -11.70
N ASP A 203 -4.14 -1.55 -12.81
CA ASP A 203 -3.94 -0.17 -13.25
C ASP A 203 -5.27 0.58 -13.40
N GLU A 204 -6.24 -0.03 -14.08
CA GLU A 204 -7.58 0.55 -14.30
C GLU A 204 -8.32 0.82 -12.99
N VAL A 205 -8.35 -0.16 -12.09
CA VAL A 205 -9.00 -0.03 -10.77
C VAL A 205 -8.42 1.15 -9.99
N VAL A 206 -7.09 1.25 -9.94
CA VAL A 206 -6.41 2.31 -9.19
C VAL A 206 -6.58 3.68 -9.87
N MET A 207 -6.52 3.75 -11.19
CA MET A 207 -6.77 4.98 -11.95
C MET A 207 -8.19 5.51 -11.73
N ILE A 208 -9.20 4.64 -11.82
CA ILE A 208 -10.61 5.01 -11.61
C ILE A 208 -10.79 5.54 -10.18
N HIS A 209 -10.21 4.88 -9.19
CA HIS A 209 -10.29 5.34 -7.80
C HIS A 209 -9.61 6.71 -7.60
N ASN A 210 -8.40 6.89 -8.13
CA ASN A 210 -7.68 8.17 -8.05
C ASN A 210 -8.45 9.30 -8.75
N PHE A 211 -9.06 9.03 -9.92
CA PHE A 211 -9.90 9.98 -10.62
C PHE A 211 -11.14 10.37 -9.79
N ARG A 212 -11.84 9.41 -9.17
CA ARG A 212 -12.97 9.70 -8.28
C ARG A 212 -12.58 10.61 -7.12
N LEU A 213 -11.41 10.43 -6.54
CA LEU A 213 -10.91 11.32 -5.48
C LEU A 213 -10.62 12.74 -5.99
N LEU A 214 -10.06 12.88 -7.19
CA LEU A 214 -9.84 14.20 -7.82
C LEU A 214 -11.16 14.90 -8.12
N ALA A 215 -12.12 14.19 -8.70
CA ALA A 215 -13.45 14.72 -9.00
C ALA A 215 -14.17 15.18 -7.73
N LYS A 216 -14.11 14.37 -6.66
CA LYS A 216 -14.68 14.74 -5.36
C LYS A 216 -14.05 16.01 -4.80
N HIS A 217 -12.72 16.12 -4.82
CA HIS A 217 -12.04 17.33 -4.34
C HIS A 217 -12.46 18.58 -5.12
N SER A 218 -12.56 18.48 -6.44
CA SER A 218 -13.02 19.59 -7.28
C SER A 218 -14.46 20.00 -6.96
N GLN A 219 -15.35 19.05 -6.70
CA GLN A 219 -16.73 19.34 -6.26
C GLN A 219 -16.78 20.00 -4.89
N ASP A 220 -15.97 19.54 -3.94
CA ASP A 220 -15.91 20.10 -2.59
C ASP A 220 -15.37 21.54 -2.62
N GLU A 221 -14.39 21.83 -3.47
CA GLU A 221 -13.86 23.18 -3.71
C GLU A 221 -14.90 24.11 -4.33
N ALA A 222 -15.64 23.65 -5.35
CA ALA A 222 -16.73 24.41 -5.96
C ALA A 222 -17.86 24.71 -4.95
N ARG A 223 -18.19 23.77 -4.06
CA ARG A 223 -19.18 23.97 -2.99
C ARG A 223 -18.69 24.97 -1.94
N ALA A 224 -17.42 24.93 -1.57
CA ALA A 224 -16.85 25.88 -0.62
C ALA A 224 -16.91 27.32 -1.16
N ALA A 225 -16.53 27.52 -2.43
CA ALA A 225 -16.57 28.84 -3.07
C ALA A 225 -17.99 29.46 -3.12
N LEU A 226 -19.03 28.63 -3.33
CA LEU A 226 -20.42 29.11 -3.29
C LEU A 226 -20.87 29.53 -1.89
N ASN A 227 -20.44 28.80 -0.86
CA ASN A 227 -20.77 29.13 0.52
C ASN A 227 -20.10 30.44 0.97
N ASP A 228 -18.86 30.70 0.55
CA ASP A 228 -18.14 31.94 0.86
C ASP A 228 -18.77 33.18 0.19
N SER A 229 -19.41 33.00 -0.97
CA SER A 229 -20.10 34.08 -1.68
C SER A 229 -21.39 34.52 -0.97
N ASN A 230 -22.07 33.58 -0.28
CA ASN A 230 -23.32 33.87 0.43
C ASN A 230 -23.09 34.55 1.79
N THR A 231 -21.97 34.29 2.47
CA THR A 231 -21.64 34.91 3.76
C THR A 231 -21.18 36.36 3.60
N SER A 232 -20.52 36.71 2.49
CA SER A 232 -20.06 38.08 2.23
C SER A 232 -21.19 39.07 1.90
N THR A 233 -22.40 38.62 1.59
CA THR A 233 -23.50 39.49 1.13
C THR A 233 -24.40 40.00 2.27
N MET A 234 -24.30 39.45 3.48
CA MET A 234 -25.19 39.80 4.60
C MET A 234 -24.69 40.94 5.51
N ASP A 235 -23.50 41.51 5.25
CA ASP A 235 -22.89 42.52 6.13
C ASP A 235 -22.97 43.98 5.63
N ILE A 236 -23.74 44.27 4.56
CA ILE A 236 -23.84 45.64 3.97
C ILE A 236 -25.25 46.24 4.12
N THR A 237 -25.93 46.02 5.26
CA THR A 237 -27.27 46.63 5.50
C THR A 237 -27.47 47.28 6.86
N HIS A 238 -26.41 47.57 7.62
CA HIS A 238 -26.55 48.37 8.84
C HIS A 238 -25.43 49.38 8.97
N THR A 239 -25.64 50.61 8.49
CA THR A 239 -25.27 51.88 9.17
C THR A 239 -25.53 53.08 8.26
N TYR A 240 -26.78 53.55 8.23
CA TYR A 240 -27.05 54.97 7.98
C TYR A 240 -28.09 55.43 9.01
N SER A 241 -27.64 55.58 10.25
CA SER A 241 -28.33 56.41 11.24
C SER A 241 -27.66 57.77 11.17
N CYS A 242 -28.35 58.73 10.55
CA CYS A 242 -27.90 60.11 10.39
C CYS A 242 -28.33 60.93 11.61
N PRO A 243 -27.43 61.62 12.32
CA PRO A 243 -27.78 62.77 13.16
C PRO A 243 -27.29 64.08 12.49
N PRO A 244 -27.65 65.28 12.97
CA PRO A 244 -28.75 65.67 13.85
C PRO A 244 -29.86 66.47 13.13
#